data_AF-A0A0V1ALI6-F1
#
_entry.id   AF-A0A0V1ALI6-F1
#
_cell.length_a   1.000
_cell.length_b   1.000
_cell.length_c   1.000
_cell.angle_alpha   90.00
_cell.angle_beta   90.00
_cell.angle_gamma   90.00
#
_symmetry.space_group_name_H-M   'P 1'
#
loop_
_entity.id
_entity.type
_entity.pdbx_description
1 polymer ?
#
loop_
_entity_poly.entity_id
_entity_poly.type
_entity_poly.pdbx_seq_one_letter_code
_entity_poly.pdbx_strand_id
1 'polypeptide(L)' 'MPSNELKRKGRGATDFCCTRDNKLCVVKWFDNREVILTSTYKCVDPVEPVRRWDKRQ' A
#
# COMPACT_ATOMS: atom_id res chain seq x y z
N MET A 1 3.85 -10.55 -2.33
CA MET A 1 4.16 -10.89 -0.92
C MET A 1 2.95 -11.47 -0.23
N PRO A 2 3.11 -12.61 0.49
CA PRO A 2 2.06 -13.17 1.34
C PRO A 2 1.64 -12.19 2.44
N SER A 3 0.36 -12.23 2.86
CA SER A 3 -0.18 -11.32 3.90
C SER A 3 0.61 -11.36 5.22
N ASN A 4 1.03 -12.56 5.64
CA ASN A 4 1.82 -12.76 6.87
C ASN A 4 3.17 -12.02 6.84
N GLU A 5 3.76 -11.84 5.65
CA GLU A 5 5.04 -11.15 5.52
C GLU A 5 4.87 -9.63 5.66
N LEU A 6 3.83 -9.05 5.06
CA LEU A 6 3.53 -7.62 5.20
C LEU A 6 3.18 -7.26 6.64
N LYS A 7 2.37 -8.11 7.30
CA LYS A 7 2.07 -7.93 8.73
C LYS A 7 3.33 -7.98 9.60
N ARG A 8 4.29 -8.87 9.29
CA ARG A 8 5.57 -8.96 10.01
C ARG A 8 6.47 -7.74 9.77
N LYS A 9 6.50 -7.21 8.54
CA LYS A 9 7.22 -5.95 8.22
C LYS A 9 6.61 -4.74 8.94
N GLY A 10 5.35 -4.85 9.34
CA GLY A 10 4.69 -3.88 10.19
C GLY A 10 3.98 -2.79 9.39
N ARG A 11 3.67 -1.71 10.09
CA ARG A 11 2.86 -0.61 9.57
C ARG A 11 3.58 0.10 8.42
N GLY A 12 2.86 0.33 7.33
CA GLY A 12 3.39 0.98 6.12
C GLY A 12 4.06 0.01 5.16
N ALA A 13 4.13 -1.29 5.48
CA ALA A 13 4.61 -2.28 4.54
C ALA A 13 3.67 -2.37 3.33
N THR A 14 4.24 -2.27 2.14
CA THR A 14 3.52 -2.33 0.87
C THR A 14 4.13 -3.33 -0.09
N ASP A 15 3.29 -3.86 -0.97
CA ASP A 15 3.67 -4.63 -2.14
C ASP A 15 2.75 -4.23 -3.29
N PHE A 16 3.22 -4.31 -4.52
CA PHE A 16 2.42 -3.89 -5.67
C PHE A 16 2.72 -4.71 -6.91
N CYS A 17 1.76 -4.76 -7.82
CA CYS A 17 1.97 -5.27 -9.15
C CYS A 17 1.20 -4.42 -10.17
N CYS A 18 1.72 -4.35 -11.38
CA CYS A 18 1.08 -3.68 -12.50
C CYS A 18 0.70 -4.69 -13.57
N THR A 19 -0.33 -4.37 -14.35
CA THR A 19 -0.56 -5.05 -15.63
C THR A 19 0.62 -4.85 -16.56
N ARG A 20 0.80 -5.75 -17.53
CA ARG A 20 1.91 -5.65 -18.50
C ARG A 20 1.94 -4.33 -19.27
N ASP A 21 0.78 -3.71 -19.48
CA ASP A 21 0.61 -2.43 -20.17
C ASP A 21 0.65 -1.23 -19.22
N ASN A 22 0.93 -1.44 -17.92
CA ASN A 22 0.98 -0.43 -16.86
C ASN A 22 -0.29 0.43 -16.72
N LYS A 23 -1.44 0.01 -17.26
CA LYS A 23 -2.71 0.74 -17.15
C LYS A 23 -3.43 0.53 -15.83
N LEU A 24 -3.08 -0.52 -15.10
CA LEU A 24 -3.66 -0.84 -13.81
C LEU A 24 -2.55 -1.28 -12.84
N CYS A 25 -2.51 -0.64 -11.68
CA CYS A 25 -1.68 -1.05 -10.55
C CYS A 25 -2.59 -1.56 -9.43
N VAL A 26 -2.20 -2.68 -8.84
CA VAL A 26 -2.77 -3.23 -7.61
C VAL A 26 -1.75 -2.98 -6.50
N VAL A 27 -2.16 -2.28 -5.45
CA VAL A 27 -1.35 -2.04 -4.27
C VAL A 27 -1.94 -2.80 -3.10
N LYS A 28 -1.08 -3.53 -2.40
CA LYS A 28 -1.37 -4.17 -1.14
C LYS A 28 -0.59 -3.46 -0.04
N TRP A 29 -1.29 -3.03 1.00
CA TRP A 29 -0.73 -2.21 2.06
C TRP A 29 -1.17 -2.73 3.43
N PHE A 30 -0.25 -2.78 4.38
CA PHE A 30 -0.54 -3.12 5.77
C PHE A 30 -0.42 -1.88 6.67
N ASP A 31 -1.53 -1.48 7.29
CA ASP A 31 -1.56 -0.40 8.28
C ASP A 31 -1.96 -0.97 9.65
N ASN A 32 -3.13 -0.60 10.16
CA ASN A 32 -3.78 -1.30 11.26
C ASN A 32 -4.33 -2.67 10.82
N ARG A 33 -4.66 -2.81 9.53
CA ARG A 33 -5.13 -4.04 8.85
C ARG A 33 -4.65 -4.04 7.40
N GLU A 34 -4.81 -5.17 6.73
CA GLU A 34 -4.53 -5.32 5.30
C GLU A 34 -5.55 -4.54 4.47
N VAL A 35 -5.04 -3.80 3.48
CA VAL A 35 -5.80 -3.02 2.51
C VAL A 35 -5.32 -3.40 1.11
N ILE A 36 -6.27 -3.57 0.18
CA ILE A 36 -5.99 -3.77 -1.24
C ILE A 36 -6.66 -2.64 -2.00
N LEU A 37 -5.89 -1.97 -2.86
CA LEU A 37 -6.30 -0.84 -3.67
C LEU A 37 -5.96 -1.11 -5.14
N THR A 38 -6.83 -0.71 -6.06
CA THR A 38 -6.57 -0.66 -7.50
C THR A 38 -6.56 0.78 -7.99
N SER A 39 -5.66 1.09 -8.93
CA SER A 39 -5.50 2.43 -9.48
C SER A 39 -5.08 2.36 -10.94
N THR A 40 -5.69 3.22 -11.78
CA THR A 40 -5.31 3.41 -13.19
C THR A 40 -4.46 4.66 -13.42
N TYR A 41 -4.12 5.38 -12.35
CA TYR A 41 -3.46 6.68 -12.43
C TYR A 41 -2.02 6.64 -11.89
N LYS A 42 -1.86 6.32 -10.61
CA LYS A 42 -0.57 6.23 -9.93
C LYS A 42 -0.47 4.94 -9.12
N CYS A 43 0.75 4.40 -9.04
CA CYS A 43 1.07 3.23 -8.23
C CYS A 43 1.71 3.68 -6.91
N VAL A 44 2.65 2.92 -6.35
CA VAL A 44 3.27 3.22 -5.03
C VAL A 44 4.16 4.47 -5.08
N ASP A 45 4.83 4.72 -6.21
CA ASP A 45 5.78 5.84 -6.31
C ASP A 45 5.16 7.10 -6.95
N PRO A 46 5.51 8.31 -6.44
CA PRO A 46 6.37 8.55 -5.28
C PRO A 46 5.63 8.35 -3.94
N VAL A 47 6.32 7.78 -2.95
CA VAL A 47 5.84 7.73 -1.55
C VAL A 47 6.23 9.03 -0.86
N GLU A 48 5.24 9.77 -0.37
CA GLU A 48 5.43 11.04 0.35
C GLU A 48 5.16 10.88 1.85
N PRO A 49 5.86 11.65 2.72
CA PRO A 49 5.51 11.72 4.13
C PRO A 49 4.10 12.30 4.30
N VAL A 50 3.23 11.61 5.04
CA VAL A 50 1.87 12.06 5.32
C VAL A 50 1.67 12.34 6.80
N ARG A 51 0.99 13.45 7.14
CA ARG A 51 0.57 13.70 8.52
C ARG A 51 -0.57 12.76 8.87
N ARG A 52 -0.34 11.93 9.89
CA ARG A 52 -1.36 11.02 10.40
C ARG A 52 -2.18 11.68 11.49
N TRP A 53 -3.49 11.60 11.33
CA TRP A 53 -4.44 12.02 12.35
C TRP A 53 -4.66 10.85 13.32
N ASP A 54 -4.12 10.95 14.53
CA ASP A 54 -4.55 10.09 15.63
C ASP A 54 -5.78 10.71 16.28
N LYS A 55 -6.78 9.89 16.64
CA LYS A 55 -7.95 10.34 17.40
C LYS A 55 -7.60 10.72 18.84
N ARG A 56 -6.40 10.38 19.31
CA ARG A 56 -5.89 10.64 20.67
C ARG A 56 -5.05 11.92 20.80
N GLN A 57 -5.09 12.83 19.82
CA GLN A 57 -4.64 14.21 20.06
C GLN A 57 -5.62 14.95 20.95
#